data_AF-A0A212CE05-F1
#
_entry.id   AF-A0A212CE05-F1
#
_cell.length_a   1.000
_cell.length_b   1.000
_cell.length_c   1.000
_cell.angle_alpha   90.00
_cell.angle_beta   90.00
_cell.angle_gamma   90.00
#
_symmetry.space_group_name_H-M   'P 1'
#
loop_
_entity.id
_entity.type
_entity.pdbx_description
1 polymer ?
#
loop_
_entity_poly.entity_id
_entity_poly.type
_entity_poly.pdbx_seq_one_letter_code
_entity_poly.pdbx_strand_id
1 'polypeptide(L)'
;MPSLPALLALLFICWAPLRATASSWWSLAMSPVQRPEMFIIGAQPVCSQLPGLSAGQRKLCQLYQEHMAYIGEGARTGIRECQHQFRQRRWNCSTVDDASVFGRVLQIGRMKYPCVHLARSRSDIRSGLDLVIAQHHVCRVRVQRLVLFSQAVYKTADVACKCHGVSGSCSLKTCWLQLAEFRKVGDQLKEKYDSAAAMRITRRGKLELVNSRFKPPTPEDLVYVDPSPDYCLRDESTGSLGTRGRLCNKTSEGLDGCALMCCGRGYDQFKSVRTERCHCKFHWCCFVRCKKCTQVVDQFVCK
;
A
#
# COMPACT_ATOMS: atom_id res chain seq x y z
N MET A 1 -8.06 64.66 -42.28
CA MET A 1 -8.92 64.22 -41.16
C MET A 1 -9.60 62.91 -41.53
N PRO A 2 -9.03 61.75 -41.15
CA PRO A 2 -9.77 60.50 -41.08
C PRO A 2 -10.52 60.44 -39.73
N SER A 3 -11.68 59.82 -39.75
CA SER A 3 -12.63 59.81 -38.64
C SER A 3 -12.13 58.98 -37.45
N LEU A 4 -12.68 59.31 -36.27
CA LEU A 4 -12.38 58.74 -34.96
C LEU A 4 -12.53 57.20 -34.79
N PRO A 5 -13.17 56.39 -35.68
CA PRO A 5 -13.18 54.95 -35.48
C PRO A 5 -11.92 54.22 -36.00
N ALA A 6 -11.03 54.90 -36.74
CA ALA A 6 -9.88 54.24 -37.37
C ALA A 6 -8.65 54.03 -36.44
N LEU A 7 -8.54 54.80 -35.35
CA LEU A 7 -7.43 54.64 -34.38
C LEU A 7 -7.69 53.58 -33.29
N LEU A 8 -8.94 53.12 -33.13
CA LEU A 8 -9.29 52.03 -32.21
C LEU A 8 -9.09 50.63 -32.81
N ALA A 9 -8.97 50.50 -34.13
CA ALA A 9 -8.79 49.21 -34.79
C ALA A 9 -7.36 48.63 -34.68
N LEU A 10 -6.36 49.44 -34.33
CA LEU A 10 -4.97 48.98 -34.16
C LEU A 10 -4.58 48.64 -32.71
N LEU A 11 -5.43 48.94 -31.73
CA LEU A 11 -5.24 48.51 -30.33
C LEU A 11 -5.96 47.19 -29.99
N PHE A 12 -6.83 46.68 -30.86
CA PHE A 12 -7.52 45.40 -30.66
C PHE A 12 -6.82 44.17 -31.24
N ILE A 13 -5.67 44.33 -31.91
CA ILE A 13 -4.87 43.19 -32.41
C ILE A 13 -3.96 42.59 -31.32
N CYS A 14 -3.85 43.22 -30.14
CA CYS A 14 -3.01 42.69 -29.06
C CYS A 14 -3.76 41.92 -27.95
N TRP A 15 -5.09 41.85 -27.97
CA TRP A 15 -5.90 41.21 -26.91
C TRP A 15 -6.94 40.20 -27.44
N ALA A 16 -6.64 39.52 -28.55
CA ALA A 16 -7.25 38.23 -28.82
C ALA A 16 -6.29 37.15 -28.28
N PRO A 17 -6.64 36.39 -27.22
CA PRO A 17 -5.90 35.16 -26.99
C PRO A 17 -6.10 34.32 -28.24
N LEU A 18 -5.00 33.99 -28.94
CA LEU A 18 -4.98 32.83 -29.80
C LEU A 18 -5.60 31.71 -28.95
N ARG A 19 -6.80 31.27 -29.30
CA ARG A 19 -7.28 29.94 -28.92
C ARG A 19 -6.40 28.95 -29.68
N ALA A 20 -5.15 28.85 -29.24
CA ALA A 20 -4.51 27.58 -29.14
C ALA A 20 -5.52 26.71 -28.40
N THR A 21 -6.06 25.70 -29.07
CA THR A 21 -6.62 24.56 -28.39
C THR A 21 -5.47 23.97 -27.58
N ALA A 22 -5.23 24.53 -26.40
CA ALA A 22 -4.43 23.91 -25.38
C ALA A 22 -5.16 22.62 -25.05
N SER A 23 -4.69 21.53 -25.65
CA SER A 23 -4.95 20.19 -25.17
C SER A 23 -4.48 20.18 -23.72
N SER A 24 -5.46 20.40 -22.86
CA SER A 24 -5.30 20.63 -21.46
C SER A 24 -4.72 19.39 -20.78
N TRP A 25 -3.77 19.59 -19.87
CA TRP A 25 -2.98 18.55 -19.20
C TRP A 25 -3.76 17.43 -18.47
N TRP A 26 -5.07 17.59 -18.25
CA TRP A 26 -5.95 16.55 -17.71
C TRP A 26 -6.33 15.48 -18.76
N SER A 27 -6.05 15.72 -20.05
CA SER A 27 -6.20 14.70 -21.10
C SER A 27 -5.15 13.57 -21.03
N LEU A 28 -4.16 13.67 -20.14
CA LEU A 28 -3.22 12.59 -19.84
C LEU A 28 -3.81 11.47 -18.94
N ALA A 29 -5.02 11.66 -18.40
CA ALA A 29 -5.64 10.67 -17.51
C ALA A 29 -6.26 9.46 -18.24
N MET A 30 -6.31 9.47 -19.58
CA MET A 30 -7.08 8.48 -20.37
C MET A 30 -6.26 7.67 -21.36
N SER A 31 -4.93 7.66 -21.26
CA SER A 31 -4.09 6.80 -22.11
C SER A 31 -3.01 6.12 -21.29
N PRO A 32 -3.03 4.78 -21.14
CA PRO A 32 -1.93 4.07 -20.51
C PRO A 32 -0.68 4.35 -21.33
N VAL A 33 0.40 4.72 -20.65
CA VAL A 33 1.72 4.94 -21.26
C VAL A 33 2.23 3.62 -21.83
N GLN A 34 1.82 3.32 -23.05
CA GLN A 34 2.49 2.40 -23.95
C GLN A 34 3.42 3.23 -24.84
N ARG A 35 4.59 3.59 -24.31
CA ARG A 35 5.74 3.85 -25.17
C ARG A 35 7.00 3.26 -24.53
N PRO A 36 7.49 2.12 -25.03
CA PRO A 36 8.92 1.88 -24.99
C PRO A 36 9.56 2.96 -25.89
N GLU A 37 10.74 3.43 -25.51
CA GLU A 37 11.49 4.51 -26.17
C GLU A 37 11.05 5.95 -25.86
N MET A 38 11.59 6.47 -24.75
CA MET A 38 12.10 7.84 -24.76
C MET A 38 13.33 7.94 -23.85
N PHE A 39 14.48 7.52 -24.39
CA PHE A 39 15.77 7.99 -23.90
C PHE A 39 15.91 9.46 -24.30
N ILE A 40 15.38 10.39 -23.48
CA ILE A 40 15.71 11.81 -23.64
C ILE A 40 17.13 12.02 -23.12
N ILE A 41 18.05 12.41 -24.01
CA ILE A 41 19.35 12.96 -23.68
C ILE A 41 19.12 14.21 -22.79
N GLY A 42 19.37 14.08 -21.48
CA GLY A 42 19.33 15.21 -20.54
C GLY A 42 18.37 15.07 -19.35
N ALA A 43 17.49 14.06 -19.31
CA ALA A 43 16.74 13.76 -18.08
C ALA A 43 17.61 12.92 -17.14
N GLN A 44 18.14 13.52 -16.07
CA GLN A 44 18.95 12.82 -15.06
C GLN A 44 18.23 11.58 -14.50
N PRO A 45 18.96 10.51 -14.13
CA PRO A 45 18.35 9.28 -13.64
C PRO A 45 17.66 9.54 -12.30
N VAL A 46 16.34 9.30 -12.29
CA VAL A 46 15.39 9.43 -11.16
C VAL A 46 15.96 8.90 -9.83
N CYS A 47 16.83 7.89 -9.91
CA CYS A 47 17.48 7.20 -8.80
C CYS A 47 18.41 8.06 -7.91
N SER A 48 19.08 9.08 -8.46
CA SER A 48 20.03 9.91 -7.68
C SER A 48 19.31 10.91 -6.77
N GLN A 49 18.10 11.31 -7.16
CA GLN A 49 17.28 12.30 -6.46
C GLN A 49 16.38 11.67 -5.39
N LEU A 50 16.26 10.34 -5.34
CA LEU A 50 15.48 9.66 -4.32
C LEU A 50 16.19 9.76 -2.96
N PRO A 51 15.60 10.45 -1.96
CA PRO A 51 16.19 10.58 -0.65
C PRO A 51 16.24 9.22 0.06
N GLY A 52 17.32 8.98 0.82
CA GLY A 52 17.47 7.81 1.69
C GLY A 52 17.95 6.51 1.02
N LEU A 53 18.24 6.49 -0.27
CA LEU A 53 18.92 5.34 -0.89
C LEU A 53 20.40 5.28 -0.48
N SER A 54 20.85 4.09 -0.06
CA SER A 54 22.28 3.78 0.11
C SER A 54 23.02 3.79 -1.23
N ALA A 55 24.35 3.89 -1.19
CA ALA A 55 25.18 3.87 -2.40
C ALA A 55 24.95 2.61 -3.26
N GLY A 56 24.79 1.44 -2.62
CA GLY A 56 24.47 0.20 -3.31
C GLY A 56 23.06 0.20 -3.93
N GLN A 57 22.06 0.71 -3.22
CA GLN A 57 20.69 0.84 -3.74
C GLN A 57 20.61 1.82 -4.91
N ARG A 58 21.40 2.90 -4.89
CA ARG A 58 21.47 3.85 -6.00
C ARG A 58 22.07 3.20 -7.25
N LYS A 59 23.17 2.47 -7.10
CA LYS A 59 23.79 1.71 -8.20
C LYS A 59 22.82 0.69 -8.78
N LEU A 60 22.06 0.01 -7.94
CA LEU A 60 21.03 -0.91 -8.39
C LEU A 60 19.91 -0.21 -9.17
N CYS A 61 19.38 0.88 -8.62
CA CYS A 61 18.30 1.63 -9.24
C CYS A 61 18.73 2.11 -10.63
N GLN A 62 19.98 2.56 -10.76
CA GLN A 62 20.59 2.92 -12.04
C GLN A 62 20.72 1.72 -12.99
N LEU A 63 21.09 0.54 -12.48
CA LEU A 63 21.25 -0.68 -13.30
C LEU A 63 19.92 -1.25 -13.80
N TYR A 64 18.85 -1.20 -12.99
CA TYR A 64 17.54 -1.78 -13.32
C TYR A 64 16.45 -0.70 -13.43
N GLN A 65 16.76 0.43 -14.05
CA GLN A 65 15.87 1.59 -14.12
C GLN A 65 14.49 1.24 -14.71
N GLU A 66 14.44 0.42 -15.76
CA GLU A 66 13.19 -0.02 -16.41
C GLU A 66 12.30 -0.87 -15.49
N HIS A 67 12.89 -1.56 -14.51
CA HIS A 67 12.16 -2.40 -13.56
C HIS A 67 11.61 -1.61 -12.38
N MET A 68 12.11 -0.39 -12.13
CA MET A 68 11.72 0.42 -10.98
C MET A 68 10.23 0.77 -10.97
N ALA A 69 9.61 0.91 -12.14
CA ALA A 69 8.17 1.15 -12.27
C ALA A 69 7.35 -0.02 -11.66
N TYR A 70 7.66 -1.26 -12.04
CA TYR A 70 6.99 -2.46 -11.53
C TYR A 70 7.33 -2.74 -10.07
N ILE A 71 8.56 -2.46 -9.62
CA ILE A 71 8.94 -2.55 -8.20
C ILE A 71 8.11 -1.57 -7.37
N GLY A 72 7.94 -0.34 -7.85
CA GLY A 72 7.11 0.67 -7.21
C GLY A 72 5.63 0.28 -7.17
N GLU A 73 5.10 -0.25 -8.27
CA GLU A 73 3.72 -0.75 -8.35
C GLU A 73 3.48 -1.92 -7.38
N GLY A 74 4.36 -2.92 -7.37
CA GLY A 74 4.29 -4.05 -6.43
C GLY A 74 4.32 -3.60 -4.97
N ALA A 75 5.15 -2.60 -4.64
CA ALA A 75 5.20 -2.01 -3.31
C ALA A 75 3.87 -1.35 -2.92
N ARG A 76 3.26 -0.58 -3.83
CA ARG A 76 1.94 0.05 -3.62
C ARG A 76 0.84 -0.99 -3.45
N THR A 77 0.85 -2.06 -4.25
CA THR A 77 -0.10 -3.17 -4.13
C THR A 77 0.02 -3.84 -2.76
N GLY A 78 1.24 -4.05 -2.26
CA GLY A 78 1.50 -4.49 -0.88
C GLY A 78 0.90 -3.60 0.20
N ILE A 79 1.10 -2.28 0.09
CA ILE A 79 0.54 -1.30 1.03
C ILE A 79 -1.00 -1.35 1.01
N ARG A 80 -1.61 -1.36 -0.17
CA ARG A 80 -3.07 -1.44 -0.30
C ARG A 80 -3.63 -2.72 0.32
N GLU A 81 -2.93 -3.84 0.16
CA GLU A 81 -3.32 -5.10 0.79
C GLU A 81 -3.21 -5.02 2.30
N CYS A 82 -2.14 -4.45 2.85
CA CYS A 82 -2.04 -4.28 4.29
C CYS A 82 -3.11 -3.33 4.84
N GLN A 83 -3.37 -2.20 4.16
CA GLN A 83 -4.47 -1.31 4.52
C GLN A 83 -5.80 -2.05 4.51
N HIS A 84 -6.01 -2.95 3.54
CA HIS A 84 -7.18 -3.81 3.53
C HIS A 84 -7.22 -4.75 4.73
N GLN A 85 -6.14 -5.50 5.00
CA GLN A 85 -6.06 -6.47 6.09
C GLN A 85 -6.21 -5.83 7.48
N PHE A 86 -5.77 -4.58 7.64
CA PHE A 86 -5.77 -3.83 8.89
C PHE A 86 -6.84 -2.73 8.99
N ARG A 87 -7.72 -2.58 7.99
CA ARG A 87 -8.73 -1.50 7.91
C ARG A 87 -9.60 -1.35 9.17
N GLN A 88 -9.86 -2.47 9.84
CA GLN A 88 -10.72 -2.60 11.01
C GLN A 88 -9.95 -2.65 12.33
N ARG A 89 -8.62 -2.53 12.33
CA ARG A 89 -7.78 -2.47 13.54
C ARG A 89 -7.41 -1.04 13.89
N ARG A 90 -6.98 -0.78 15.13
CA ARG A 90 -6.56 0.55 15.62
C ARG A 90 -5.40 1.13 14.80
N TRP A 91 -4.43 0.31 14.43
CA TRP A 91 -3.47 0.62 13.38
C TRP A 91 -3.99 0.06 12.05
N ASN A 92 -4.14 0.94 11.05
CA ASN A 92 -4.75 0.62 9.75
C ASN A 92 -3.75 0.61 8.59
N CYS A 93 -2.45 0.49 8.90
CA CYS A 93 -1.39 0.49 7.89
C CYS A 93 -1.33 1.77 7.04
N SER A 94 -1.68 2.91 7.62
CA SER A 94 -1.55 4.22 6.98
C SER A 94 -0.09 4.64 6.89
N THR A 95 0.35 5.02 5.70
CA THR A 95 1.66 5.66 5.49
C THR A 95 1.52 7.15 5.72
N VAL A 96 2.40 7.73 6.52
CA VAL A 96 2.25 9.15 6.91
C VAL A 96 2.67 10.12 5.80
N ASP A 97 3.36 9.64 4.76
CA ASP A 97 3.66 10.40 3.54
C ASP A 97 3.46 9.54 2.29
N ASP A 98 2.48 9.89 1.45
CA ASP A 98 2.21 9.23 0.16
C ASP A 98 3.30 9.52 -0.90
N ALA A 99 4.21 10.45 -0.62
CA ALA A 99 5.25 10.91 -1.55
C ALA A 99 6.32 9.86 -1.85
N SER A 100 6.54 8.91 -0.94
CA SER A 100 7.37 7.75 -1.23
C SER A 100 6.89 6.57 -0.41
N VAL A 101 6.73 5.42 -1.07
CA VAL A 101 6.42 4.16 -0.38
C VAL A 101 7.37 4.02 0.81
N PHE A 102 8.66 4.36 0.61
CA PHE A 102 9.80 4.34 1.54
C PHE A 102 9.91 5.42 2.65
N GLY A 103 9.02 6.42 2.70
CA GLY A 103 9.26 7.71 3.38
C GLY A 103 9.82 7.65 4.81
N ARG A 104 9.04 7.16 5.77
CA ARG A 104 9.45 7.18 7.19
C ARG A 104 10.38 6.04 7.59
N VAL A 105 10.35 4.93 6.85
CA VAL A 105 11.25 3.78 7.07
C VAL A 105 12.71 4.14 6.80
N LEU A 106 12.96 5.10 5.91
CA LEU A 106 14.29 5.67 5.66
C LEU A 106 14.74 6.65 6.76
N GLN A 107 13.81 7.21 7.55
CA GLN A 107 14.09 8.14 8.65
C GLN A 107 14.22 7.48 10.03
N ILE A 108 13.57 6.33 10.27
CA ILE A 108 13.70 5.56 11.53
C ILE A 108 15.16 5.14 11.81
N GLY A 109 15.98 4.96 10.76
CA GLY A 109 17.42 4.75 10.91
C GLY A 109 18.22 5.97 11.43
N ARG A 110 17.58 7.15 11.59
CA ARG A 110 18.23 8.40 11.99
C ARG A 110 17.69 9.03 13.27
N MET A 111 16.46 8.74 13.70
CA MET A 111 15.88 9.31 14.91
C MET A 111 15.73 8.31 16.06
N LYS A 112 16.55 8.53 17.09
CA LYS A 112 16.33 8.22 18.52
C LYS A 112 16.07 6.76 18.94
N TYR A 113 16.75 5.79 18.33
CA TYR A 113 16.98 4.48 18.98
C TYR A 113 18.44 4.06 18.77
N PRO A 114 19.19 3.72 19.83
CA PRO A 114 20.54 3.19 19.70
C PRO A 114 20.47 1.71 19.29
N CYS A 115 19.97 1.41 18.09
CA CYS A 115 20.20 0.10 17.45
C CYS A 115 21.55 0.07 16.72
N VAL A 116 22.55 0.78 17.26
CA VAL A 116 23.93 0.78 16.77
C VAL A 116 24.76 0.00 17.78
N HIS A 117 24.57 -1.31 17.80
CA HIS A 117 25.61 -2.30 18.07
C HIS A 117 25.11 -3.61 17.47
N LEU A 118 25.87 -4.16 16.52
CA LEU A 118 25.67 -5.44 15.83
C LEU A 118 24.81 -5.44 14.54
N ALA A 119 25.40 -4.92 13.45
CA ALA A 119 25.32 -5.58 12.14
C ALA A 119 26.40 -5.04 11.20
N ARG A 120 27.61 -5.61 11.28
CA ARG A 120 28.67 -5.44 10.27
C ARG A 120 28.64 -6.67 9.37
N SER A 121 27.81 -6.69 8.33
CA SER A 121 28.05 -7.50 7.13
C SER A 121 27.01 -7.26 6.02
N ARG A 122 27.56 -6.77 4.89
CA ARG A 122 27.19 -7.06 3.48
C ARG A 122 25.82 -6.60 2.95
N SER A 123 25.91 -5.57 2.11
CA SER A 123 25.26 -5.38 0.81
C SER A 123 24.41 -6.55 0.29
N ASP A 124 23.09 -6.38 0.18
CA ASP A 124 22.35 -6.82 -1.01
C ASP A 124 20.90 -6.28 -1.08
N ILE A 125 20.39 -6.31 -2.30
CA ILE A 125 19.18 -5.73 -2.91
C ILE A 125 17.90 -6.53 -2.56
N ARG A 126 16.72 -5.87 -2.43
CA ARG A 126 15.43 -6.22 -3.11
C ARG A 126 14.17 -5.54 -2.50
N SER A 127 13.50 -4.74 -3.34
CA SER A 127 12.04 -4.50 -3.49
C SER A 127 11.11 -4.24 -2.28
N GLY A 128 10.60 -3.00 -2.21
CA GLY A 128 9.18 -2.61 -2.07
C GLY A 128 8.29 -3.11 -0.91
N LEU A 129 8.26 -4.41 -0.64
CA LEU A 129 7.28 -5.02 0.26
C LEU A 129 7.78 -5.22 1.69
N ASP A 130 9.09 -5.08 1.90
CA ASP A 130 9.75 -5.03 3.23
C ASP A 130 9.25 -3.88 4.13
N LEU A 131 8.35 -3.06 3.61
CA LEU A 131 8.08 -1.74 4.11
C LEU A 131 6.78 -1.60 4.88
N VAL A 132 5.89 -2.57 4.69
CA VAL A 132 4.49 -2.43 5.09
C VAL A 132 4.25 -2.97 6.51
N ILE A 133 5.03 -3.97 6.92
CA ILE A 133 5.03 -4.54 8.28
C ILE A 133 6.18 -3.95 9.13
N ALA A 134 6.83 -2.89 8.63
CA ALA A 134 7.99 -2.25 9.26
C ALA A 134 7.66 -0.93 9.96
N GLN A 135 6.38 -0.58 10.13
CA GLN A 135 6.07 0.74 10.63
C GLN A 135 6.42 0.94 12.10
N HIS A 136 6.31 -0.03 13.01
CA HIS A 136 6.66 0.21 14.42
C HIS A 136 7.32 -0.98 15.12
N HIS A 137 8.52 -0.73 15.66
CA HIS A 137 9.25 -1.50 16.69
C HIS A 137 9.57 -2.98 16.44
N VAL A 138 10.40 -3.31 15.44
CA VAL A 138 11.12 -4.59 15.47
C VAL A 138 12.57 -4.39 14.98
N CYS A 139 13.45 -4.02 15.91
CA CYS A 139 14.89 -3.79 15.67
C CYS A 139 15.71 -5.11 15.63
N ARG A 140 15.25 -6.17 14.95
CA ARG A 140 16.11 -7.32 14.57
C ARG A 140 15.51 -8.33 13.59
N VAL A 141 14.73 -7.93 12.59
CA VAL A 141 14.15 -8.90 11.63
C VAL A 141 14.02 -8.26 10.24
N ARG A 142 15.13 -7.78 9.63
CA ARG A 142 15.06 -7.16 8.28
C ARG A 142 15.18 -8.20 7.16
N VAL A 143 16.08 -9.17 7.30
CA VAL A 143 16.34 -10.19 6.26
C VAL A 143 15.29 -11.31 6.25
N GLN A 144 14.73 -11.67 7.40
CA GLN A 144 13.71 -12.73 7.48
C GLN A 144 12.41 -12.33 6.75
N ARG A 145 12.04 -11.04 6.72
CA ARG A 145 10.72 -10.59 6.24
C ARG A 145 10.53 -10.67 4.73
N LEU A 146 11.55 -10.35 3.93
CA LEU A 146 11.48 -10.47 2.46
C LEU A 146 11.33 -11.94 2.03
N VAL A 147 12.10 -12.81 2.67
CA VAL A 147 12.10 -14.25 2.40
C VAL A 147 10.72 -14.84 2.67
N LEU A 148 10.08 -14.43 3.77
CA LEU A 148 8.72 -14.86 4.11
C LEU A 148 7.69 -14.42 3.06
N PHE A 149 7.76 -13.19 2.57
CA PHE A 149 6.85 -12.74 1.53
C PHE A 149 7.03 -13.52 0.23
N SER A 150 8.28 -13.64 -0.24
CA SER A 150 8.55 -14.42 -1.46
C SER A 150 8.09 -15.87 -1.29
N GLN A 151 8.35 -16.49 -0.15
CA GLN A 151 7.85 -17.83 0.18
C GLN A 151 6.33 -17.89 0.17
N ALA A 152 5.63 -16.92 0.77
CA ALA A 152 4.17 -16.85 0.77
C ALA A 152 3.60 -16.81 -0.66
N VAL A 153 4.20 -16.00 -1.55
CA VAL A 153 3.82 -15.93 -2.97
C VAL A 153 4.01 -17.29 -3.65
N TYR A 154 5.17 -17.93 -3.48
CA TYR A 154 5.44 -19.22 -4.10
C TYR A 154 4.54 -20.35 -3.56
N LYS A 155 4.24 -20.35 -2.25
CA LYS A 155 3.41 -21.38 -1.61
C LYS A 155 1.93 -21.24 -1.91
N THR A 156 1.47 -20.02 -2.18
CA THR A 156 0.05 -19.75 -2.44
C THR A 156 -0.32 -20.02 -3.89
N ALA A 157 0.68 -20.03 -4.80
CA ALA A 157 0.53 -20.32 -6.21
C ALA A 157 -0.20 -21.66 -6.46
N ASP A 158 -1.05 -21.66 -7.48
CA ASP A 158 -1.94 -22.76 -7.81
C ASP A 158 -1.82 -23.18 -9.27
N VAL A 159 -2.20 -24.43 -9.55
CA VAL A 159 -2.16 -24.97 -10.91
C VAL A 159 -3.42 -24.52 -11.63
N ALA A 160 -3.26 -23.61 -12.59
CA ALA A 160 -4.32 -23.20 -13.50
C ALA A 160 -4.30 -24.09 -14.74
N CYS A 161 -5.47 -24.48 -15.22
CA CYS A 161 -5.60 -25.29 -16.43
C CYS A 161 -6.57 -24.64 -17.42
N LYS A 162 -6.26 -24.72 -18.72
CA LYS A 162 -7.19 -24.46 -19.81
C LYS A 162 -7.56 -25.75 -20.51
N CYS A 163 -8.85 -25.91 -20.80
CA CYS A 163 -9.41 -27.05 -21.50
C CYS A 163 -9.55 -26.75 -22.99
N HIS A 164 -9.14 -27.70 -23.83
CA HIS A 164 -9.04 -27.57 -25.29
C HIS A 164 -9.84 -28.64 -26.04
N GLY A 165 -10.65 -29.44 -25.36
CA GLY A 165 -11.49 -30.45 -25.99
C GLY A 165 -12.67 -29.85 -26.76
N VAL A 166 -13.26 -30.68 -27.63
CA VAL A 166 -14.43 -30.32 -28.46
C VAL A 166 -15.55 -29.76 -27.58
N SER A 167 -16.17 -28.67 -28.02
CA SER A 167 -17.24 -27.95 -27.30
C SER A 167 -16.87 -27.46 -25.89
N GLY A 168 -15.57 -27.22 -25.62
CA GLY A 168 -15.09 -26.78 -24.31
C GLY A 168 -14.89 -27.91 -23.30
N SER A 169 -14.90 -29.17 -23.74
CA SER A 169 -14.58 -30.31 -22.88
C SER A 169 -13.11 -30.30 -22.42
N CYS A 170 -12.83 -30.95 -21.30
CA CYS A 170 -11.48 -31.03 -20.71
C CYS A 170 -10.75 -32.35 -21.03
N SER A 171 -11.13 -33.05 -22.12
CA SER A 171 -10.47 -34.29 -22.55
C SER A 171 -8.99 -34.08 -22.89
N LEU A 172 -8.67 -32.92 -23.46
CA LEU A 172 -7.31 -32.37 -23.52
C LEU A 172 -7.28 -31.08 -22.71
N LYS A 173 -6.31 -30.95 -21.82
CA LYS A 173 -6.07 -29.71 -21.06
C LYS A 173 -4.58 -29.45 -20.90
N THR A 174 -4.24 -28.17 -20.86
CA THR A 174 -2.89 -27.69 -20.58
C THR A 174 -2.92 -26.97 -19.25
N CYS A 175 -1.99 -27.30 -18.36
CA CYS A 175 -1.91 -26.70 -17.03
C CYS A 175 -0.55 -26.02 -16.84
N TRP A 176 -0.53 -24.95 -16.05
CA TRP A 176 0.70 -24.24 -15.65
C TRP A 176 0.57 -23.76 -14.21
N LEU A 177 1.72 -23.48 -13.59
CA LEU A 177 1.75 -22.81 -12.30
C LEU A 177 1.38 -21.34 -12.49
N GLN A 178 0.36 -20.88 -11.77
CA GLN A 178 -0.11 -19.52 -11.82
C GLN A 178 0.03 -18.88 -10.43
N LEU A 179 0.40 -17.60 -10.41
CA LEU A 179 0.38 -16.83 -9.16
C LEU A 179 -1.05 -16.69 -8.66
N ALA A 180 -1.23 -16.90 -7.36
CA ALA A 180 -2.51 -16.68 -6.73
C ALA A 180 -2.90 -15.19 -6.72
N GLU A 181 -4.19 -14.94 -6.53
CA GLU A 181 -4.68 -13.60 -6.24
C GLU A 181 -3.98 -13.02 -5.00
N PHE A 182 -3.61 -11.74 -5.08
CA PHE A 182 -2.83 -11.10 -4.02
C PHE A 182 -3.56 -11.07 -2.67
N ARG A 183 -4.91 -11.10 -2.68
CA ARG A 183 -5.73 -11.22 -1.48
C ARG A 183 -5.38 -12.49 -0.69
N LYS A 184 -5.25 -13.63 -1.36
CA LYS A 184 -4.92 -14.92 -0.74
C LYS A 184 -3.53 -14.91 -0.10
N VAL A 185 -2.57 -14.23 -0.74
CA VAL A 185 -1.23 -14.00 -0.17
C VAL A 185 -1.32 -13.11 1.08
N GLY A 186 -2.12 -12.03 1.01
CA GLY A 186 -2.41 -11.16 2.14
C GLY A 186 -3.01 -11.89 3.34
N ASP A 187 -4.00 -12.76 3.09
CA ASP A 187 -4.66 -13.56 4.12
C ASP A 187 -3.67 -14.52 4.81
N GLN A 188 -2.83 -15.21 4.04
CA GLN A 188 -1.80 -16.10 4.60
C GLN A 188 -0.79 -15.34 5.47
N LEU A 189 -0.32 -14.17 5.02
CA LEU A 189 0.57 -13.32 5.80
C LEU A 189 -0.11 -12.78 7.06
N LYS A 190 -1.41 -12.49 6.97
CA LYS A 190 -2.20 -11.98 8.07
C LYS A 190 -2.42 -13.04 9.16
N GLU A 191 -2.55 -14.30 8.78
CA GLU A 191 -2.59 -15.44 9.70
C GLU A 191 -1.25 -15.63 10.42
N LYS A 192 -0.13 -15.54 9.68
CA LYS A 192 1.22 -15.54 10.27
C LYS A 192 1.44 -14.37 11.23
N TYR A 193 0.83 -13.22 10.95
CA TYR A 193 0.90 -12.05 11.83
C TYR A 193 0.14 -12.28 13.15
N ASP A 194 -1.08 -12.80 13.08
CA ASP A 194 -1.89 -13.07 14.29
C ASP A 194 -1.30 -14.19 15.17
N SER A 195 -0.53 -15.10 14.58
CA SER A 195 0.15 -16.21 15.27
C SER A 195 1.63 -15.94 15.59
N ALA A 196 2.10 -14.70 15.45
CA ALA A 196 3.51 -14.37 15.63
C ALA A 196 4.00 -14.65 17.07
N ALA A 197 5.21 -15.21 17.19
CA ALA A 197 5.78 -15.61 18.47
C ALA A 197 6.59 -14.49 19.15
N ALA A 198 6.37 -14.28 20.44
CA ALA A 198 7.12 -13.35 21.27
C ALA A 198 8.48 -13.94 21.67
N MET A 199 9.57 -13.25 21.34
CA MET A 199 10.95 -13.66 21.61
C MET A 199 11.64 -12.62 22.50
N ARG A 200 12.62 -13.04 23.30
CA ARG A 200 13.50 -12.16 24.06
C ARG A 200 14.94 -12.33 23.58
N ILE A 201 15.72 -11.26 23.63
CA ILE A 201 17.16 -11.30 23.35
C ILE A 201 17.90 -11.51 24.67
N THR A 202 18.68 -12.58 24.75
CA THR A 202 19.56 -12.84 25.91
C THR A 202 20.76 -11.88 25.91
N ARG A 203 21.46 -11.76 27.05
CA ARG A 203 22.72 -10.98 27.14
C ARG A 203 23.79 -11.43 26.13
N ARG A 204 23.74 -12.70 25.70
CA ARG A 204 24.62 -13.29 24.68
C ARG A 204 24.14 -13.04 23.24
N GLY A 205 23.05 -12.29 23.05
CA GLY A 205 22.49 -11.95 21.74
C GLY A 205 21.64 -13.05 21.09
N LYS A 206 21.37 -14.16 21.79
CA LYS A 206 20.52 -15.27 21.32
C LYS A 206 19.04 -14.97 21.51
N LEU A 207 18.21 -15.31 20.53
CA LEU A 207 16.75 -15.25 20.61
C LEU A 207 16.20 -16.46 21.38
N GLU A 208 15.38 -16.20 22.38
CA GLU A 208 14.71 -17.23 23.19
C GLU A 208 13.23 -16.93 23.31
N LEU A 209 12.40 -17.97 23.36
CA LEU A 209 10.95 -17.82 23.47
C LEU A 209 10.58 -17.18 24.82
N VAL A 210 9.67 -16.19 24.81
CA VAL A 210 9.23 -15.54 26.05
C VAL A 210 8.55 -16.55 26.97
N ASN A 211 7.63 -17.34 26.42
CA ASN A 211 6.88 -18.37 27.14
C ASN A 211 7.13 -19.76 26.52
N SER A 212 7.88 -20.59 27.25
CA SER A 212 8.28 -21.94 26.82
C SER A 212 7.14 -22.95 26.71
N ARG A 213 5.91 -22.61 27.12
CA ARG A 213 4.74 -23.50 26.96
C ARG A 213 4.23 -23.55 25.52
N PHE A 214 4.58 -22.56 24.70
CA PHE A 214 4.22 -22.55 23.29
C PHE A 214 5.25 -23.32 22.45
N LYS A 215 4.79 -23.80 21.29
CA LYS A 215 5.69 -24.45 20.33
C LYS A 215 6.74 -23.43 19.85
N PRO A 216 8.00 -23.85 19.68
CA PRO A 216 9.02 -22.98 19.11
C PRO A 216 8.64 -22.60 17.67
N PRO A 217 8.88 -21.36 17.25
CA PRO A 217 8.53 -20.89 15.91
C PRO A 217 9.39 -21.59 14.85
N THR A 218 8.79 -21.84 13.68
CA THR A 218 9.47 -22.32 12.49
C THR A 218 10.18 -21.17 11.75
N PRO A 219 11.09 -21.46 10.81
CA PRO A 219 11.69 -20.41 9.96
C PRO A 219 10.67 -19.59 9.16
N GLU A 220 9.45 -20.12 8.99
CA GLU A 220 8.36 -19.51 8.23
C GLU A 220 7.40 -18.68 9.10
N ASP A 221 7.60 -18.69 10.42
CA ASP A 221 6.76 -17.96 11.34
C ASP A 221 7.31 -16.57 11.61
N LEU A 222 6.39 -15.64 11.83
CA LEU A 222 6.75 -14.29 12.26
C LEU A 222 7.09 -14.30 13.75
N VAL A 223 8.12 -13.53 14.10
CA VAL A 223 8.54 -13.34 15.49
C VAL A 223 8.67 -11.86 15.81
N TYR A 224 8.36 -11.48 17.04
CA TYR A 224 8.54 -10.11 17.54
C TYR A 224 9.28 -10.14 18.87
N VAL A 225 10.01 -9.05 19.15
CA VAL A 225 10.76 -8.89 20.40
C VAL A 225 10.10 -7.85 21.29
N ASP A 226 9.78 -6.70 20.71
CA ASP A 226 9.15 -5.59 21.40
C ASP A 226 7.63 -5.65 21.22
N PRO A 227 6.84 -5.40 22.28
CA PRO A 227 5.39 -5.33 22.16
C PRO A 227 4.97 -4.15 21.30
N SER A 228 3.78 -4.27 20.68
CA SER A 228 3.19 -3.16 19.93
C SER A 228 2.84 -1.99 20.87
N PRO A 229 3.04 -0.73 20.43
CA PRO A 229 2.64 0.44 21.21
C PRO A 229 1.11 0.56 21.28
N ASP A 230 0.64 1.46 22.13
CA ASP A 230 -0.78 1.82 22.14
C ASP A 230 -1.13 2.73 20.96
N TYR A 231 -1.97 2.22 20.05
CA TYR A 231 -2.44 2.96 18.88
C TYR A 231 -3.67 3.83 19.13
N CYS A 232 -4.16 3.92 20.39
CA CYS A 232 -5.33 4.72 20.73
C CYS A 232 -5.08 6.23 20.60
N LEU A 233 -3.91 6.67 21.04
CA LEU A 233 -3.51 8.07 21.07
C LEU A 233 -2.54 8.37 19.92
N ARG A 234 -2.55 9.63 19.48
CA ARG A 234 -1.55 10.11 18.52
C ARG A 234 -0.22 10.26 19.24
N ASP A 235 0.80 9.63 18.71
CA ASP A 235 2.16 9.72 19.20
C ASP A 235 3.11 9.65 18.01
N GLU A 236 3.80 10.75 17.75
CA GLU A 236 4.70 10.86 16.61
C GLU A 236 5.99 10.05 16.79
N SER A 237 6.39 9.78 18.05
CA SER A 237 7.60 9.01 18.36
C SER A 237 7.43 7.53 18.06
N THR A 238 6.24 7.00 18.33
CA THR A 238 5.80 5.65 17.96
C THR A 238 4.98 5.66 16.67
N GLY A 239 4.97 6.76 15.92
CA GLY A 239 4.23 6.99 14.66
C GLY A 239 2.75 6.59 14.66
N SER A 240 2.14 6.43 15.82
CA SER A 240 0.71 6.23 15.97
C SER A 240 -0.03 7.51 15.59
N LEU A 241 -1.01 7.40 14.69
CA LEU A 241 -1.89 8.53 14.34
C LEU A 241 -3.06 8.69 15.32
N GLY A 242 -3.29 7.71 16.20
CA GLY A 242 -4.46 7.62 17.08
C GLY A 242 -5.73 7.16 16.37
N THR A 243 -6.80 6.96 17.15
CA THR A 243 -8.10 6.49 16.62
C THR A 243 -9.20 7.55 16.58
N ARG A 244 -8.90 8.78 16.99
CA ARG A 244 -9.84 9.91 16.92
C ARG A 244 -10.24 10.20 15.47
N GLY A 245 -11.53 10.42 15.23
CA GLY A 245 -12.07 10.67 13.89
C GLY A 245 -12.26 9.41 13.03
N ARG A 246 -12.03 8.21 13.56
CA ARG A 246 -12.22 6.96 12.82
C ARG A 246 -13.65 6.45 12.89
N LEU A 247 -14.11 5.89 11.77
CA LEU A 247 -15.37 5.16 11.69
C LEU A 247 -15.30 3.86 12.49
N CYS A 248 -16.30 3.61 13.32
CA CYS A 248 -16.45 2.38 14.08
C CYS A 248 -17.82 1.74 13.86
N ASN A 249 -17.92 0.46 14.18
CA ASN A 249 -19.15 -0.31 14.07
C ASN A 249 -19.82 -0.44 15.45
N LYS A 250 -21.03 0.11 15.62
CA LYS A 250 -21.74 0.06 16.91
C LYS A 250 -22.23 -1.34 17.26
N THR A 251 -22.58 -2.17 16.28
CA THR A 251 -23.15 -3.50 16.50
C THR A 251 -22.10 -4.61 16.63
N SER A 252 -20.84 -4.33 16.26
CA SER A 252 -19.77 -5.31 16.36
C SER A 252 -19.14 -5.33 17.75
N GLU A 253 -18.97 -6.53 18.31
CA GLU A 253 -18.16 -6.79 19.50
C GLU A 253 -16.67 -7.03 19.16
N GLY A 254 -16.34 -7.08 17.86
CA GLY A 254 -14.99 -7.31 17.37
C GLY A 254 -14.09 -6.06 17.42
N LEU A 255 -12.91 -6.17 16.80
CA LEU A 255 -11.91 -5.09 16.75
C LEU A 255 -12.41 -3.83 16.01
N ASP A 256 -13.37 -3.98 15.11
CA ASP A 256 -14.06 -2.89 14.41
C ASP A 256 -15.14 -2.22 15.26
N GLY A 257 -15.48 -2.83 16.40
CA GLY A 257 -16.46 -2.35 17.36
C GLY A 257 -16.09 -1.01 17.97
N CYS A 258 -17.07 -0.13 18.16
CA CYS A 258 -16.85 1.18 18.77
C CYS A 258 -16.25 1.11 20.19
N ALA A 259 -16.55 0.05 20.96
CA ALA A 259 -15.97 -0.17 22.28
C ALA A 259 -14.43 -0.32 22.21
N LEU A 260 -13.93 -1.10 21.25
CA LEU A 260 -12.50 -1.39 21.09
C LEU A 260 -11.77 -0.34 20.24
N MET A 261 -12.38 0.15 19.16
CA MET A 261 -11.75 1.10 18.25
C MET A 261 -11.60 2.49 18.89
N CYS A 262 -12.60 2.94 19.66
CA CYS A 262 -12.59 4.27 20.29
C CYS A 262 -11.93 4.28 21.68
N CYS A 263 -11.40 3.13 22.13
CA CYS A 263 -10.62 3.03 23.37
C CYS A 263 -11.34 3.60 24.60
N GLY A 264 -12.65 3.37 24.70
CA GLY A 264 -13.47 3.88 25.82
C GLY A 264 -13.81 5.38 25.79
N ARG A 265 -13.33 6.16 24.81
CA ARG A 265 -13.64 7.61 24.71
C ARG A 265 -15.07 7.91 24.23
N GLY A 266 -15.81 6.88 23.81
CA GLY A 266 -17.11 7.02 23.16
C GLY A 266 -17.00 7.44 21.69
N TYR A 267 -18.16 7.69 21.07
CA TYR A 267 -18.28 8.01 19.66
C TYR A 267 -19.44 9.00 19.42
N ASP A 268 -19.34 9.77 18.36
CA ASP A 268 -20.41 10.62 17.84
C ASP A 268 -21.20 9.88 16.76
N GLN A 269 -22.51 10.14 16.69
CA GLN A 269 -23.40 9.57 15.68
C GLN A 269 -23.88 10.68 14.75
N PHE A 270 -23.80 10.46 13.44
CA PHE A 270 -24.40 11.34 12.45
C PHE A 270 -25.05 10.53 11.33
N LYS A 271 -26.09 11.12 10.72
CA LYS A 271 -26.77 10.54 9.57
C LYS A 271 -26.03 10.94 8.30
N SER A 272 -25.62 9.95 7.52
CA SER A 272 -24.98 10.15 6.21
C SER A 272 -25.86 9.56 5.10
N VAL A 273 -25.94 10.24 3.96
CA VAL A 273 -26.61 9.70 2.77
C VAL A 273 -25.62 8.81 2.03
N ARG A 274 -25.89 7.51 1.98
CA ARG A 274 -25.14 6.54 1.18
C ARG A 274 -25.85 6.34 -0.15
N THR A 275 -25.16 6.67 -1.23
CA THR A 275 -25.66 6.41 -2.59
C THR A 275 -25.00 5.15 -3.13
N GLU A 276 -25.80 4.18 -3.56
CA GLU A 276 -25.32 2.95 -4.18
C GLU A 276 -26.04 2.66 -5.49
N ARG A 277 -25.42 1.79 -6.30
CA ARG A 277 -26.04 1.28 -7.53
C ARG A 277 -26.92 0.09 -7.17
N CYS A 278 -28.20 0.21 -7.46
CA CYS A 278 -29.23 -0.78 -7.14
C CYS A 278 -30.04 -1.12 -8.38
N HIS A 279 -30.83 -2.20 -8.31
CA HIS A 279 -31.71 -2.65 -9.40
C HIS A 279 -31.01 -2.70 -10.77
N CYS A 280 -29.80 -3.25 -10.77
CA CYS A 280 -28.99 -3.40 -11.97
C CYS A 280 -29.60 -4.45 -12.91
N LYS A 281 -29.87 -4.05 -14.16
CA LYS A 281 -30.32 -4.95 -15.22
C LYS A 281 -29.24 -5.05 -16.29
N PHE A 282 -28.87 -6.30 -16.62
CA PHE A 282 -28.03 -6.57 -17.78
C PHE A 282 -28.87 -6.48 -19.04
N HIS A 283 -28.40 -5.69 -20.01
CA HIS A 283 -28.98 -5.64 -21.35
C HIS A 283 -28.05 -6.42 -22.28
N TRP A 284 -28.58 -7.49 -22.87
CA TRP A 284 -27.84 -8.32 -23.82
C TRP A 284 -27.37 -7.43 -24.98
N CYS A 285 -26.04 -7.37 -25.16
CA CYS A 285 -25.27 -6.41 -25.95
C CYS A 285 -25.21 -4.96 -25.39
N CYS A 286 -24.28 -4.54 -24.51
CA CYS A 286 -23.29 -5.21 -23.64
C CYS A 286 -23.08 -4.32 -22.38
N PHE A 287 -24.17 -3.87 -21.76
CA PHE A 287 -24.07 -2.95 -20.62
C PHE A 287 -25.04 -3.29 -19.49
N VAL A 288 -24.64 -2.89 -18.29
CA VAL A 288 -25.48 -2.97 -17.09
C VAL A 288 -26.05 -1.59 -16.82
N ARG A 289 -27.38 -1.47 -16.81
CA ARG A 289 -28.07 -0.26 -16.35
C ARG A 289 -28.50 -0.44 -14.90
N CYS A 290 -27.97 0.38 -14.01
CA CYS A 290 -28.38 0.43 -12.60
C CYS A 290 -29.08 1.75 -12.30
N LYS A 291 -30.03 1.71 -11.37
CA LYS A 291 -30.57 2.92 -10.74
C LYS A 291 -29.61 3.35 -9.62
N LYS A 292 -29.65 4.63 -9.24
CA LYS A 292 -28.98 5.12 -8.03
C LYS A 292 -30.01 5.07 -6.90
N CYS A 293 -29.74 4.29 -5.86
CA CYS A 293 -30.52 4.29 -4.64
C CYS A 293 -29.77 5.10 -3.58
N THR A 294 -30.49 5.96 -2.88
CA THR A 294 -29.98 6.70 -1.72
C THR A 294 -30.60 6.12 -0.47
N GLN A 295 -29.77 5.85 0.53
CA GLN A 295 -30.20 5.41 1.85
C GLN A 295 -29.55 6.29 2.91
N VAL A 296 -30.33 6.69 3.91
CA VAL A 296 -29.79 7.40 5.07
C VAL A 296 -29.28 6.35 6.05
N VAL A 297 -27.98 6.34 6.31
CA VAL A 297 -27.33 5.39 7.23
C VAL A 297 -26.73 6.15 8.40
N ASP A 298 -26.81 5.56 9.60
CA ASP A 298 -26.11 6.05 10.77
C ASP A 298 -24.62 5.71 10.66
N GLN A 299 -23.76 6.71 10.85
CA GLN A 299 -22.32 6.54 10.96
C GLN A 299 -21.86 6.92 12.37
N PHE A 300 -20.92 6.14 12.90
CA PHE A 300 -20.36 6.31 14.23
C PHE A 300 -18.87 6.63 14.11
N VAL A 301 -18.43 7.71 14.74
CA VAL A 301 -17.03 8.17 14.67
C VAL A 301 -16.46 8.37 16.06
N CYS A 302 -15.26 7.85 16.29
CA CYS A 302 -14.57 7.94 17.58
C CYS A 302 -14.20 9.38 17.95
N LYS A 303 -14.41 9.72 19.23
CA LYS A 303 -14.04 11.00 19.84
C LYS A 303 -12.54 11.19 20.02
#